data_AF-A0A4Q7UQ24-F1
#
_entry.id   AF-A0A4Q7UQ24-F1
#
_cell.length_a   1.000
_cell.length_b   1.000
_cell.length_c   1.000
_cell.angle_alpha   90.00
_cell.angle_beta   90.00
_cell.angle_gamma   90.00
#
_symmetry.space_group_name_H-M   'P 1'
#
loop_
_entity.id
_entity.type
_entity.pdbx_description
1 polymer ?
#
loop_
_entity_poly.entity_id
_entity_poly.type
_entity_poly.pdbx_seq_one_letter_code
_entity_poly.pdbx_strand_id
1 'polypeptide(L)'
;MSVQESTFHGFANPVDPTPAELRAWAYKPDSVPLASMPPDWDLLVSGDRLVLTLFELAMDSTCPARRFALHCLYIYAADGIRTNFRAHPKRRFRKLVEQAERDGDELMKIWAHNGRVLLARPDLFVYRDWCEGGLVRENRRLG
;
A
#
# COMPACT_ATOMS: atom_id res chain seq x y z
N MET A 1 20.11 6.97 -21.90
CA MET A 1 19.41 5.69 -21.76
C MET A 1 18.02 5.89 -22.36
N SER A 2 17.69 5.16 -23.42
CA SER A 2 16.38 5.23 -24.06
C SER A 2 15.37 4.53 -23.15
N VAL A 3 14.52 5.29 -22.47
CA VAL A 3 13.39 4.75 -21.75
C VAL A 3 12.40 4.31 -22.82
N GLN A 4 12.34 3.02 -23.11
CA GLN A 4 11.20 2.48 -23.83
C GLN A 4 9.97 2.90 -23.03
N GLU A 5 9.17 3.82 -23.57
CA GLU A 5 7.84 4.10 -23.07
C GLU A 5 7.01 2.84 -23.26
N SER A 6 7.10 1.91 -22.31
CA SER A 6 6.20 0.78 -22.22
C SER A 6 4.82 1.34 -21.92
N THR A 7 3.99 1.42 -22.94
CA THR A 7 2.59 1.77 -22.79
C THR A 7 1.94 0.68 -21.93
N PHE A 8 1.33 1.05 -20.80
CA PHE A 8 0.55 0.08 -20.03
C PHE A 8 -0.75 -0.17 -20.80
N HIS A 9 -0.96 -1.43 -21.19
CA HIS A 9 -2.10 -1.82 -22.03
C HIS A 9 -3.29 -2.37 -21.22
N GLY A 10 -3.16 -2.40 -19.89
CA GLY A 10 -4.15 -2.98 -18.97
C GLY A 10 -3.62 -4.21 -18.23
N PHE A 11 -4.41 -4.65 -17.25
CA PHE A 11 -4.15 -5.87 -16.50
C PHE A 11 -4.70 -7.08 -17.26
N ALA A 12 -3.91 -8.15 -17.38
CA ALA A 12 -4.41 -9.42 -17.91
C ALA A 12 -5.49 -10.01 -16.99
N ASN A 13 -5.33 -9.85 -15.68
CA ASN A 13 -6.33 -10.14 -14.68
C ASN A 13 -6.32 -9.05 -13.59
N PRO A 14 -7.27 -8.10 -13.58
CA PRO A 14 -7.27 -7.01 -12.61
C PRO A 14 -7.55 -7.48 -11.16
N VAL A 15 -8.14 -8.66 -10.94
CA VAL A 15 -8.35 -9.18 -9.57
C VAL A 15 -7.10 -9.82 -8.97
N ASP A 16 -6.11 -10.15 -9.80
CA ASP A 16 -4.86 -10.78 -9.39
C ASP A 16 -3.69 -10.29 -10.26
N PRO A 17 -3.35 -8.99 -10.21
CA PRO A 17 -2.34 -8.43 -11.07
C PRO A 17 -0.95 -8.94 -10.68
N THR A 18 -0.06 -9.02 -11.65
CA THR A 18 1.35 -9.29 -11.39
C THR A 18 2.05 -8.06 -10.80
N PRO A 19 3.16 -8.25 -10.06
CA PRO A 19 4.04 -7.15 -9.66
C PRO A 19 4.46 -6.23 -10.81
N ALA A 20 4.69 -6.79 -12.00
CA ALA A 20 5.12 -6.02 -13.17
C ALA A 20 3.99 -5.14 -13.70
N GLU A 21 2.77 -5.68 -13.82
CA GLU A 21 1.59 -4.91 -14.24
C GLU A 21 1.25 -3.82 -13.22
N LEU A 22 1.29 -4.13 -11.93
CA LEU A 22 1.02 -3.14 -10.88
C LEU A 22 2.03 -1.98 -10.94
N ARG A 23 3.32 -2.25 -11.14
CA ARG A 23 4.33 -1.20 -11.32
C ARG A 23 4.06 -0.38 -12.59
N ALA A 24 3.80 -1.04 -13.72
CA ALA A 24 3.55 -0.36 -14.98
C ALA A 24 2.33 0.58 -14.89
N TRP A 25 1.24 0.11 -14.28
CA TRP A 25 0.07 0.94 -13.99
C TRP A 25 0.38 2.09 -13.04
N ALA A 26 1.16 1.85 -11.97
CA ALA A 26 1.42 2.85 -10.95
C ALA A 26 2.18 4.09 -11.47
N TYR A 27 2.96 3.95 -12.55
CA TYR A 27 3.61 5.08 -13.25
C TYR A 27 2.77 5.69 -14.37
N LYS A 28 1.63 5.08 -14.71
CA LYS A 28 0.67 5.57 -15.71
C LYS A 28 -0.77 5.37 -15.22
N PRO A 29 -1.17 5.86 -14.04
CA PRO A 29 -2.45 5.51 -13.44
C PRO A 29 -3.66 5.97 -14.27
N ASP A 30 -3.49 7.01 -15.09
CA ASP A 30 -4.54 7.53 -15.98
C ASP A 30 -4.79 6.63 -17.20
N SER A 31 -3.87 5.71 -17.53
CA SER A 31 -4.04 4.80 -18.67
C SER A 31 -5.18 3.81 -18.46
N VAL A 32 -5.45 3.42 -17.21
CA VAL A 32 -6.63 2.65 -16.83
C VAL A 32 -7.19 3.25 -15.53
N PRO A 33 -8.30 4.02 -15.61
CA PRO A 33 -8.86 4.69 -14.44
C PRO A 33 -9.26 3.70 -13.35
N LEU A 34 -9.06 4.09 -12.08
CA LEU A 34 -9.52 3.29 -10.93
C LEU A 34 -11.00 2.94 -10.99
N ALA A 35 -11.84 3.80 -11.57
CA ALA A 35 -13.28 3.55 -11.74
C ALA A 35 -13.61 2.38 -12.68
N SER A 36 -12.65 1.93 -13.51
CA SER A 36 -12.78 0.74 -14.34
C SER A 36 -12.24 -0.53 -13.69
N MET A 37 -11.65 -0.43 -12.50
CA MET A 37 -11.21 -1.58 -11.72
C MET A 37 -12.40 -2.29 -11.06
N PRO A 38 -12.25 -3.57 -10.69
CA PRO A 38 -13.22 -4.26 -9.86
C PRO A 38 -13.56 -3.45 -8.59
N PRO A 39 -14.77 -3.61 -8.03
CA PRO A 39 -15.08 -3.08 -6.70
C PRO A 39 -14.04 -3.51 -5.67
N ASP A 40 -13.71 -2.61 -4.73
CA ASP A 40 -12.75 -2.85 -3.66
C ASP A 40 -11.37 -3.34 -4.16
N TRP A 41 -10.92 -2.80 -5.30
CA TRP A 41 -9.66 -3.21 -5.92
C TRP A 41 -8.45 -3.01 -5.00
N ASP A 42 -8.46 -1.96 -4.18
CA ASP A 42 -7.48 -1.74 -3.13
C ASP A 42 -7.40 -2.92 -2.16
N LEU A 43 -8.52 -3.50 -1.74
CA LEU A 43 -8.54 -4.72 -0.91
C LEU A 43 -7.93 -5.92 -1.66
N LEU A 44 -8.29 -6.10 -2.94
CA LEU A 44 -7.78 -7.22 -3.76
C LEU A 44 -6.25 -7.19 -3.90
N VAL A 45 -5.65 -6.01 -4.07
CA VAL A 45 -4.21 -5.88 -4.28
C VAL A 45 -3.39 -5.75 -2.99
N SER A 46 -4.03 -5.53 -1.83
CA SER A 46 -3.37 -5.32 -0.52
C SER A 46 -2.88 -6.63 0.15
N GLY A 47 -2.50 -7.63 -0.63
CA GLY A 47 -2.09 -8.95 -0.14
C GLY A 47 -0.58 -9.22 -0.16
N ASP A 48 -0.19 -10.36 0.42
CA ASP A 48 1.20 -10.81 0.55
C ASP A 48 1.97 -10.95 -0.76
N ARG A 49 1.27 -11.17 -1.87
CA ARG A 49 1.87 -11.30 -3.21
C ARG A 49 2.42 -9.96 -3.70
N LEU A 50 1.74 -8.86 -3.38
CA LEU A 50 2.01 -7.53 -3.95
C LEU A 50 2.56 -6.54 -2.93
N VAL A 51 2.53 -6.86 -1.62
CA VAL A 51 2.95 -5.94 -0.56
C VAL A 51 4.37 -5.38 -0.76
N LEU A 52 5.32 -6.16 -1.27
CA LEU A 52 6.67 -5.65 -1.56
C LEU A 52 6.67 -4.63 -2.69
N THR A 53 5.89 -4.87 -3.74
CA THR A 53 5.72 -3.92 -4.85
C THR A 53 4.99 -2.66 -4.39
N LEU A 54 3.92 -2.79 -3.60
CA LEU A 54 3.23 -1.65 -3.00
C LEU A 54 4.17 -0.83 -2.11
N PHE A 55 5.04 -1.50 -1.35
CA PHE A 55 6.04 -0.85 -0.52
C PHE A 55 7.06 -0.06 -1.34
N GLU A 56 7.62 -0.65 -2.40
CA GLU A 56 8.52 0.03 -3.32
C GLU A 56 7.86 1.29 -3.94
N LEU A 57 6.62 1.16 -4.41
CA LEU A 57 5.85 2.26 -4.98
C LEU A 57 5.55 3.37 -3.97
N ALA A 58 5.28 3.02 -2.72
CA ALA A 58 5.03 3.99 -1.64
C ALA A 58 6.31 4.71 -1.19
N MET A 59 7.46 4.03 -1.27
CA MET A 59 8.79 4.59 -0.96
C MET A 59 9.28 5.55 -2.05
N ASP A 60 8.89 5.36 -3.31
CA ASP A 60 9.26 6.26 -4.41
C ASP A 60 8.43 7.55 -4.40
N SER A 61 9.07 8.67 -4.10
CA SER A 61 8.44 10.00 -4.10
C SER A 61 8.01 10.48 -5.48
N THR A 62 8.51 9.88 -6.56
CA THR A 62 8.17 10.22 -7.95
C THR A 62 7.02 9.39 -8.50
N CYS A 63 6.57 8.35 -7.79
CA CYS A 63 5.48 7.48 -8.24
C CYS A 63 4.14 8.24 -8.26
N PRO A 64 3.46 8.36 -9.42
CA PRO A 64 2.14 8.98 -9.52
C PRO A 64 1.07 8.30 -8.66
N ALA A 65 1.03 6.96 -8.63
CA ALA A 65 0.09 6.19 -7.82
C ALA A 65 0.54 5.98 -6.37
N ARG A 66 1.55 6.72 -5.88
CA ARG A 66 2.13 6.57 -4.54
C ARG A 66 1.10 6.58 -3.42
N ARG A 67 0.12 7.50 -3.49
CA ARG A 67 -0.95 7.59 -2.47
C ARG A 67 -1.83 6.34 -2.42
N PHE A 68 -2.11 5.74 -3.58
CA PHE A 68 -2.84 4.48 -3.68
C PHE A 68 -2.01 3.34 -3.07
N ALA A 69 -0.72 3.25 -3.41
CA ALA A 69 0.16 2.24 -2.85
C ALA A 69 0.24 2.34 -1.31
N LEU A 70 0.38 3.55 -0.77
CA LEU A 70 0.37 3.80 0.67
C LEU A 70 -0.96 3.40 1.33
N HIS A 71 -2.09 3.65 0.68
CA HIS A 71 -3.40 3.22 1.14
C HIS A 71 -3.49 1.69 1.27
N CYS A 72 -3.02 0.97 0.26
CA CYS A 72 -2.95 -0.49 0.32
C CYS A 72 -2.04 -1.02 1.44
N LEU A 73 -0.95 -0.30 1.77
CA LEU A 73 -0.11 -0.65 2.92
C LEU A 73 -0.82 -0.46 4.27
N TYR A 74 -1.74 0.51 4.38
CA TYR A 74 -2.58 0.66 5.58
C TYR A 74 -3.57 -0.50 5.70
N ILE A 75 -4.20 -0.93 4.60
CA ILE A 75 -5.08 -2.11 4.57
C ILE A 75 -4.30 -3.36 5.00
N TYR A 76 -3.14 -3.62 4.39
CA TYR A 76 -2.28 -4.78 4.73
C TYR A 76 -1.89 -4.78 6.22
N ALA A 77 -1.51 -3.61 6.77
CA ALA A 77 -1.16 -3.49 8.18
C ALA A 77 -2.37 -3.77 9.09
N ALA A 78 -3.52 -3.19 8.78
CA ALA A 78 -4.76 -3.39 9.53
C ALA A 78 -5.22 -4.86 9.53
N ASP A 79 -5.23 -5.51 8.37
CA ASP A 79 -5.66 -6.90 8.24
C ASP A 79 -4.70 -7.84 9.00
N GLY A 80 -3.39 -7.62 8.84
CA GLY A 80 -2.37 -8.32 9.60
C GLY A 80 -2.55 -8.16 11.11
N ILE A 81 -2.77 -6.94 11.62
CA ILE A 81 -2.87 -6.71 13.07
C ILE A 81 -4.18 -7.24 13.64
N ARG A 82 -5.33 -6.97 13.00
CA ARG A 82 -6.66 -7.40 13.47
C ARG A 82 -6.82 -8.91 13.51
N THR A 83 -6.19 -9.61 12.57
CA THR A 83 -6.22 -11.08 12.52
C THR A 83 -5.15 -11.73 13.40
N ASN A 84 -4.42 -10.95 14.21
CA ASN A 84 -3.24 -11.40 14.96
C ASN A 84 -2.24 -12.14 14.05
N PHE A 85 -2.01 -11.60 12.86
CA PHE A 85 -1.10 -12.07 11.82
C PHE A 85 -1.42 -13.45 11.29
N ARG A 86 -2.70 -13.85 11.28
CA ARG A 86 -3.17 -15.01 10.54
C ARG A 86 -3.26 -14.74 9.04
N ALA A 87 -3.58 -13.50 8.65
CA ALA A 87 -3.65 -13.11 7.24
C ALA A 87 -2.27 -12.93 6.60
N HIS A 88 -1.32 -12.35 7.34
CA HIS A 88 0.01 -11.99 6.83
C HIS A 88 1.12 -12.27 7.84
N PRO A 89 2.35 -12.63 7.42
CA PRO A 89 3.46 -12.89 8.33
C PRO A 89 3.89 -11.64 9.12
N LYS A 90 3.79 -11.70 10.45
CA LYS A 90 4.26 -10.63 11.37
C LYS A 90 5.69 -10.17 11.12
N ARG A 91 6.58 -11.11 10.77
CA ARG A 91 7.99 -10.83 10.46
C ARG A 91 8.13 -9.93 9.24
N ARG A 92 7.29 -10.11 8.21
CA ARG A 92 7.32 -9.29 7.00
C ARG A 92 6.87 -7.87 7.31
N PHE A 93 5.75 -7.71 8.00
CA PHE A 93 5.26 -6.41 8.45
C PHE A 93 6.35 -5.62 9.22
N ARG A 94 6.99 -6.26 10.21
CA ARG A 94 8.07 -5.61 11.01
C ARG A 94 9.22 -5.11 10.13
N LYS A 95 9.68 -5.92 9.17
CA LYS A 95 10.76 -5.51 8.26
C LYS A 95 10.40 -4.28 7.42
N LEU A 96 9.15 -4.21 6.94
CA LEU A 96 8.67 -3.06 6.17
C LEU A 96 8.59 -1.80 7.04
N VAL A 97 8.10 -1.93 8.27
CA VAL A 97 8.09 -0.83 9.27
C VAL A 97 9.51 -0.34 9.55
N GLU A 98 10.43 -1.24 9.88
CA GLU A 98 11.84 -0.90 10.16
C GLU A 98 12.52 -0.23 8.96
N GLN A 99 12.20 -0.66 7.74
CA GLN A 99 12.75 -0.06 6.52
C GLN A 99 12.16 1.34 6.27
N ALA A 100 10.85 1.52 6.41
CA ALA A 100 10.20 2.81 6.25
C ALA A 100 10.68 3.86 7.27
N GLU A 101 11.06 3.44 8.47
CA GLU A 101 11.64 4.33 9.48
C GLU A 101 13.04 4.81 9.13
N ARG A 102 13.88 3.89 8.65
CA ARG A 102 15.28 4.18 8.31
C ARG A 102 15.38 4.99 7.03
N ASP A 103 14.68 4.54 6.00
CA ASP A 103 14.93 4.96 4.62
C ASP A 103 13.77 5.79 4.05
N GLY A 104 12.63 5.83 4.74
CA GLY A 104 11.42 6.50 4.26
C GLY A 104 11.42 8.01 4.46
N ASP A 105 10.64 8.69 3.62
CA ASP A 105 10.27 10.09 3.83
C ASP A 105 9.20 10.23 4.92
N GLU A 106 8.67 11.44 5.11
CA GLU A 106 7.71 11.71 6.18
C GLU A 106 6.44 10.86 6.07
N LEU A 107 5.91 10.62 4.86
CA LEU A 107 4.71 9.78 4.69
C LEU A 107 4.95 8.34 5.14
N MET A 108 6.10 7.78 4.75
CA MET A 108 6.46 6.41 5.11
C MET A 108 6.78 6.28 6.60
N LYS A 109 7.41 7.30 7.21
CA LYS A 109 7.64 7.37 8.66
C LYS A 109 6.33 7.46 9.45
N ILE A 110 5.35 8.23 8.96
CA ILE A 110 4.01 8.29 9.56
C ILE A 110 3.32 6.93 9.48
N TRP A 111 3.35 6.26 8.32
CA TRP A 111 2.80 4.92 8.17
C TRP A 111 3.46 3.92 9.13
N ALA A 112 4.79 3.93 9.23
CA ALA A 112 5.52 3.04 10.13
C ALA A 112 5.16 3.28 11.60
N HIS A 113 5.09 4.56 12.00
CA HIS A 113 4.64 4.96 13.34
C HIS A 113 3.22 4.48 13.62
N ASN A 114 2.27 4.73 12.71
CA ASN A 114 0.87 4.32 12.86
C ASN A 114 0.75 2.79 12.96
N GLY A 115 1.50 2.05 12.13
CA GLY A 115 1.57 0.59 12.17
C GLY A 115 2.06 0.07 13.52
N ARG A 116 3.08 0.69 14.13
CA ARG A 116 3.54 0.35 15.49
C ARG A 116 2.51 0.67 16.56
N VAL A 117 1.87 1.83 16.47
CA VAL A 117 0.84 2.24 17.43
C VAL A 117 -0.31 1.24 17.43
N LEU A 118 -0.82 0.86 16.25
CA LEU A 118 -1.89 -0.12 16.15
C LEU A 118 -1.45 -1.51 16.61
N LEU A 119 -0.22 -1.91 16.30
CA LEU A 119 0.32 -3.19 16.79
C LEU A 119 0.36 -3.26 18.32
N ALA A 120 0.66 -2.14 18.99
CA ALA A 120 0.70 -2.04 20.44
C ALA A 120 -0.71 -1.89 21.06
N ARG A 121 -1.61 -1.18 20.38
CA ARG A 121 -2.99 -0.90 20.82
C ARG A 121 -3.99 -1.20 19.68
N PRO A 122 -4.33 -2.47 19.43
CA PRO A 122 -5.25 -2.86 18.35
C PRO A 122 -6.66 -2.27 18.48
N ASP A 123 -7.05 -1.85 19.68
CA ASP A 123 -8.31 -1.17 20.00
C ASP A 123 -8.44 0.22 19.36
N LEU A 124 -7.33 0.83 18.93
CA LEU A 124 -7.34 2.09 18.16
C LEU A 124 -7.72 1.91 16.69
N PHE A 125 -8.10 0.69 16.28
CA PHE A 125 -8.54 0.44 14.90
C PHE A 125 -9.84 1.19 14.59
N VAL A 126 -9.79 2.04 13.57
CA VAL A 126 -10.96 2.71 12.98
C VAL A 126 -11.03 2.36 11.50
N TYR A 127 -12.10 1.68 11.08
CA TYR A 127 -12.22 1.17 9.70
C TYR A 127 -12.06 2.27 8.64
N ARG A 128 -12.72 3.42 8.85
CA ARG A 128 -12.62 4.59 7.97
C ARG A 128 -11.20 5.13 7.82
N ASP A 129 -10.43 5.09 8.89
CA ASP A 129 -9.05 5.60 8.92
C ASP A 129 -8.10 4.67 8.18
N TRP A 130 -8.22 3.36 8.43
CA TRP A 130 -7.28 2.34 7.99
C TRP A 130 -7.62 1.72 6.64
N CYS A 131 -8.91 1.45 6.39
CA CYS A 131 -9.37 0.70 5.22
C CYS A 131 -10.02 1.60 4.16
N GLU A 132 -10.59 2.75 4.53
CA GLU A 132 -11.18 3.69 3.57
C GLU A 132 -10.26 4.88 3.24
N GLY A 133 -9.04 4.91 3.77
CA GLY A 133 -7.99 5.85 3.42
C GLY A 133 -7.98 7.16 4.20
N GLY A 134 -8.64 7.23 5.35
CA GLY A 134 -8.61 8.41 6.23
C GLY A 134 -7.17 8.83 6.60
N LEU A 135 -6.31 7.88 6.98
CA LEU A 135 -4.93 8.17 7.37
C LEU A 135 -4.06 8.69 6.21
N VAL A 136 -4.31 8.23 4.98
CA VAL A 136 -3.60 8.72 3.78
C VAL A 136 -4.07 10.11 3.37
N ARG A 137 -5.37 10.41 3.54
CA ARG A 137 -5.94 11.74 3.25
C ARG A 137 -5.50 12.79 4.26
N GLU A 138 -5.54 12.46 5.54
CA GLU A 138 -5.23 13.40 6.63
C GLU A 138 -3.74 13.48 6.93
N ASN A 139 -2.95 12.47 6.52
CA ASN A 139 -1.52 12.37 6.78
C ASN A 139 -1.17 12.62 8.26
N ARG A 140 -1.92 11.99 9.17
CA ARG A 140 -1.78 12.19 10.61
C ARG A 140 -1.10 11.01 11.30
N ARG A 141 -0.40 11.31 12.39
CA ARG A 141 0.13 10.31 13.34
C ARG A 141 -0.91 9.97 14.40
N LEU A 142 -0.99 8.70 14.77
CA LEU A 142 -1.78 8.23 15.90
C LEU A 142 -1.02 8.45 17.22
N GLY A 143 -1.74 8.80 18.28
CA GLY A 143 -1.23 9.10 19.62
C GLY A 143 -1.65 8.07 20.65
#